data_AF-A0A2E0TIZ4-F1
#
_entry.id   AF-A0A2E0TIZ4-F1
#
_cell.length_a   1.000
_cell.length_b   1.000
_cell.length_c   1.000
_cell.angle_alpha   90.00
_cell.angle_beta   90.00
_cell.angle_gamma   90.00
#
_symmetry.space_group_name_H-M   'P 1'
#
loop_
_entity.id
_entity.type
_entity.pdbx_description
1 polymer ?
#
loop_
_entity_poly.entity_id
_entity_poly.type
_entity_poly.pdbx_seq_one_letter_code
_entity_poly.pdbx_strand_id
1 'polypeptide(L)'
;MADAKRERRKRRAGDLDPDPAMWEALEQGKLLRAILEDFYGRVYEDARLARFFEHVTKGRAIDKQYEFLRDKLLGTRDYFGDRPRNAHHWMVISDELFDYREALLSTCARDAGLDERWVARLRAISERFRKQIVKDAPIPKKVRGRALPLEGYEDLVLSAGALCDACGEPIEVGDAVRYHVRTGATYCARCAPTQEAPRS
;
A
#
# COMPACT_ATOMS: atom_id res chain seq x y z
N MET A 1 -2.86 -38.73 -0.31
CA MET A 1 -2.69 -37.80 -1.46
C MET A 1 -3.21 -36.38 -1.20
N ALA A 2 -4.13 -36.15 -0.26
CA ALA A 2 -4.58 -34.80 0.11
C ALA A 2 -3.57 -34.01 0.98
N ASP A 3 -2.78 -34.70 1.82
CA ASP A 3 -1.80 -34.07 2.72
C ASP A 3 -0.63 -33.39 1.99
N ALA A 4 -0.04 -34.06 0.99
CA ALA A 4 1.06 -33.48 0.21
C ALA A 4 0.66 -32.21 -0.58
N LYS A 5 -0.64 -32.05 -0.88
CA LYS A 5 -1.18 -30.87 -1.57
C LYS A 5 -1.35 -29.66 -0.62
N ARG A 6 -1.43 -29.92 0.69
CA ARG A 6 -1.52 -28.92 1.76
C ARG A 6 -0.13 -28.43 2.21
N GLU A 7 0.87 -29.31 2.19
CA GLU A 7 2.29 -28.97 2.38
C GLU A 7 2.84 -28.04 1.28
N ARG A 8 2.25 -28.14 0.08
CA ARG A 8 2.60 -27.35 -1.11
C ARG A 8 1.99 -25.94 -1.09
N ARG A 9 1.67 -25.41 0.09
CA ARG A 9 1.23 -24.03 0.31
C ARG A 9 2.43 -23.11 0.16
N LYS A 10 2.86 -22.92 -1.10
CA LYS A 10 4.00 -22.12 -1.60
C LYS A 10 4.90 -21.65 -0.46
N ARG A 11 5.87 -22.49 -0.08
CA ARG A 11 7.08 -21.97 0.58
C ARG A 11 7.50 -20.72 -0.20
N ARG A 12 7.76 -19.63 0.53
CA ARG A 12 8.51 -18.52 -0.06
C ARG A 12 9.79 -19.17 -0.62
N ALA A 13 10.23 -18.73 -1.79
CA ALA A 13 11.37 -19.34 -2.48
C ALA A 13 12.21 -18.21 -3.07
N GLY A 14 13.52 -18.29 -2.86
CA GLY A 14 14.49 -17.33 -3.37
C GLY A 14 14.47 -16.04 -2.54
N ASP A 15 14.39 -14.89 -3.21
CA ASP A 15 14.53 -13.57 -2.56
C ASP A 15 13.50 -13.25 -1.46
N LEU A 16 12.46 -14.06 -1.28
CA LEU A 16 11.45 -13.88 -0.22
C LEU A 16 11.60 -14.85 0.96
N ASP A 17 12.66 -15.66 0.96
CA ASP A 17 12.99 -16.51 2.10
C ASP A 17 13.33 -15.62 3.31
N PRO A 18 12.94 -16.04 4.54
CA PRO A 18 13.32 -15.32 5.74
C PRO A 18 14.83 -15.09 5.78
N ASP A 19 15.23 -13.89 6.18
CA ASP A 19 16.61 -13.42 6.17
C ASP A 19 16.98 -12.80 7.53
N PRO A 20 17.20 -13.63 8.57
CA PRO A 20 17.56 -13.14 9.91
C PRO A 20 18.88 -12.37 9.94
N ALA A 21 19.82 -12.67 9.03
CA ALA A 21 21.09 -11.96 8.93
C ALA A 21 20.89 -10.52 8.46
N MET A 22 20.02 -10.31 7.48
CA MET A 22 19.61 -8.98 7.07
C MET A 22 18.85 -8.25 8.19
N TRP A 23 17.99 -8.95 8.93
CA TRP A 23 17.27 -8.36 10.06
C TRP A 23 18.23 -7.85 11.16
N GLU A 24 19.27 -8.62 11.46
CA GLU A 24 20.33 -8.20 12.38
C GLU A 24 21.12 -7.00 11.83
N ALA A 25 21.46 -7.00 10.54
CA ALA A 25 22.10 -5.86 9.89
C ALA A 25 21.24 -4.59 9.86
N LEU A 26 19.92 -4.73 9.96
CA LEU A 26 18.97 -3.62 10.13
C LEU A 26 18.77 -3.25 11.61
N GLU A 27 19.69 -3.64 12.49
CA GLU A 27 19.67 -3.41 13.93
C GLU A 27 18.35 -3.85 14.56
N GLN A 28 17.91 -5.04 14.19
CA GLN A 28 16.63 -5.60 14.64
C GLN A 28 15.45 -4.66 14.36
N GLY A 29 15.53 -3.95 13.23
CA GLY A 29 14.52 -3.04 12.71
C GLY A 29 14.70 -1.56 13.10
N LYS A 30 15.61 -1.21 14.01
CA LYS A 30 15.84 0.21 14.35
C LYS A 30 16.35 1.00 13.15
N LEU A 31 17.37 0.46 12.47
CA LEU A 31 17.93 1.08 11.27
C LEU A 31 16.91 1.09 10.12
N LEU A 32 16.11 0.02 9.96
CA LEU A 32 15.04 0.00 8.96
C LEU A 32 14.03 1.14 9.16
N ARG A 33 13.64 1.42 10.41
CA ARG A 33 12.72 2.53 10.71
C ARG A 33 13.35 3.88 10.34
N ALA A 34 14.59 4.12 10.73
CA ALA A 34 15.30 5.36 10.39
C ALA A 34 15.40 5.58 8.86
N ILE A 35 15.74 4.52 8.11
CA ILE A 35 15.77 4.55 6.64
C ILE A 35 14.39 4.92 6.07
N LEU A 36 13.31 4.34 6.59
CA LEU A 36 11.95 4.63 6.12
C LEU A 36 11.49 6.03 6.49
N GLU A 37 11.90 6.56 7.64
CA GLU A 37 11.59 7.93 8.06
C GLU A 37 12.24 8.95 7.12
N ASP A 38 13.51 8.79 6.77
CA ASP A 38 14.19 9.62 5.77
C ASP A 38 13.57 9.44 4.37
N PHE A 39 13.38 8.19 3.94
CA PHE A 39 12.77 7.88 2.65
C PHE A 39 11.40 8.55 2.48
N TYR A 40 10.50 8.40 3.46
CA TYR A 40 9.19 9.06 3.40
C TYR A 40 9.25 10.56 3.70
N GLY A 41 10.31 11.06 4.34
CA GLY A 41 10.67 12.47 4.33
C GLY A 41 10.73 13.00 2.90
N ARG A 42 11.61 12.40 2.09
CA ARG A 42 11.86 12.78 0.70
C ARG A 42 10.67 12.50 -0.23
N VAL A 43 9.95 11.38 -0.05
CA VAL A 43 8.77 11.02 -0.87
C VAL A 43 7.66 12.07 -0.78
N TYR A 44 7.39 12.61 0.41
CA TYR A 44 6.32 13.58 0.61
C TYR A 44 6.68 14.98 0.08
N GLU A 45 7.96 15.23 -0.20
CA GLU A 45 8.46 16.46 -0.82
C GLU A 45 8.63 16.30 -2.35
N ASP A 46 8.59 15.07 -2.86
CA ASP A 46 8.79 14.76 -4.27
C ASP A 46 7.49 14.89 -5.09
N ALA A 47 7.45 15.82 -6.05
CA ALA A 47 6.26 16.09 -6.87
C ALA A 47 5.78 14.90 -7.74
N ARG A 48 6.65 13.93 -8.05
CA ARG A 48 6.29 12.71 -8.78
C ARG A 48 5.61 11.69 -7.87
N LEU A 49 5.98 11.65 -6.60
CA LEU A 49 5.53 10.63 -5.65
C LEU A 49 4.45 11.11 -4.68
N ALA A 50 4.53 12.34 -4.17
CA ALA A 50 3.67 12.88 -3.11
C ALA A 50 2.16 12.77 -3.42
N ARG A 51 1.78 12.90 -4.70
CA ARG A 51 0.40 12.74 -5.19
C ARG A 51 -0.23 11.39 -4.83
N PHE A 52 0.57 10.34 -4.66
CA PHE A 52 0.05 9.01 -4.28
C PHE A 52 -0.28 8.89 -2.79
N PHE A 53 0.07 9.90 -2.00
CA PHE A 53 0.00 9.91 -0.55
C PHE A 53 -0.90 11.01 0.02
N GLU A 54 -1.65 11.74 -0.80
CA GLU A 54 -2.48 12.89 -0.39
C GLU A 54 -3.42 12.60 0.80
N HIS A 55 -3.94 11.36 0.87
CA HIS A 55 -4.84 10.92 1.94
C HIS A 55 -4.22 9.86 2.87
N VAL A 56 -2.89 9.77 2.89
CA VAL A 56 -2.14 8.85 3.73
C VAL A 56 -1.15 9.66 4.55
N THR A 57 -1.21 9.53 5.88
CA THR A 57 -0.22 10.20 6.74
C THR A 57 1.16 9.55 6.57
N LYS A 58 2.23 10.36 6.67
CA LYS A 58 3.61 9.89 6.56
C LYS A 58 3.90 8.72 7.52
N GLY A 59 3.49 8.85 8.78
CA GLY A 59 3.61 7.78 9.77
C GLY A 59 2.92 6.49 9.35
N ARG A 60 1.69 6.57 8.81
CA ARG A 60 0.97 5.37 8.32
C ARG A 60 1.67 4.70 7.14
N ALA A 61 2.31 5.47 6.26
CA ALA A 61 3.08 4.92 5.14
C ALA A 61 4.36 4.20 5.64
N ILE A 62 5.08 4.83 6.57
CA ILE A 62 6.26 4.25 7.24
C ILE A 62 5.88 2.92 7.92
N ASP A 63 4.87 2.93 8.79
CA ASP A 63 4.48 1.77 9.58
C ASP A 63 4.05 0.60 8.69
N LYS A 64 3.23 0.85 7.67
CA LYS A 64 2.81 -0.18 6.73
C LYS A 64 3.98 -0.82 5.99
N GLN A 65 4.96 -0.03 5.55
CA GLN A 65 6.12 -0.56 4.85
C GLN A 65 7.06 -1.31 5.80
N TYR A 66 7.26 -0.79 7.01
CA TYR A 66 8.05 -1.44 8.06
C TYR A 66 7.49 -2.82 8.40
N GLU A 67 6.19 -2.91 8.70
CA GLU A 67 5.51 -4.18 9.02
C GLU A 67 5.58 -5.17 7.85
N PHE A 68 5.40 -4.68 6.63
CA PHE A 68 5.51 -5.52 5.44
C PHE A 68 6.91 -6.12 5.31
N LEU A 69 7.96 -5.30 5.42
CA LEU A 69 9.34 -5.76 5.32
C LEU A 69 9.73 -6.67 6.48
N ARG A 70 9.33 -6.35 7.72
CA ARG A 70 9.51 -7.23 8.89
C ARG A 70 8.89 -8.60 8.66
N ASP A 71 7.64 -8.67 8.18
CA ASP A 71 7.00 -9.94 7.84
C ASP A 71 7.78 -10.71 6.77
N LYS A 72 8.36 -10.04 5.77
CA LYS A 72 9.19 -10.69 4.75
C LYS A 72 10.47 -11.26 5.33
N LEU A 73 11.21 -10.45 6.08
CA LEU A 73 12.52 -10.81 6.64
C LEU A 73 12.42 -11.87 7.73
N LEU A 74 11.40 -11.83 8.58
CA LEU A 74 11.24 -12.78 9.68
C LEU A 74 10.34 -13.98 9.34
N GLY A 75 9.55 -13.89 8.26
CA GLY A 75 8.63 -14.97 7.88
C GLY A 75 7.42 -15.13 8.81
N THR A 76 7.12 -14.14 9.64
CA THR A 76 6.13 -14.19 10.74
C THR A 76 4.68 -14.33 10.29
N ARG A 77 4.33 -13.88 9.08
CA ARG A 77 2.95 -13.89 8.51
C ARG A 77 1.94 -13.06 9.31
N ASP A 78 2.41 -12.04 10.01
CA ASP A 78 1.64 -11.14 10.88
C ASP A 78 1.31 -9.78 10.21
N TYR A 79 1.70 -9.57 8.94
CA TYR A 79 1.29 -8.37 8.20
C TYR A 79 -0.20 -8.43 7.82
N PHE A 80 -1.00 -7.48 8.36
CA PHE A 80 -2.44 -7.38 8.12
C PHE A 80 -2.85 -6.42 7.00
N GLY A 81 -1.88 -5.80 6.31
CA GLY A 81 -2.18 -4.89 5.22
C GLY A 81 -2.55 -5.58 3.89
N ASP A 82 -2.96 -4.77 2.92
CA ASP A 82 -3.25 -5.23 1.56
C ASP A 82 -1.98 -5.77 0.89
N ARG A 83 -2.13 -6.82 0.07
CA ARG A 83 -1.04 -7.28 -0.81
C ARG A 83 -0.68 -6.17 -1.81
N PRO A 84 0.58 -6.09 -2.29
CA PRO A 84 1.02 -5.02 -3.18
C PRO A 84 0.09 -4.73 -4.36
N ARG A 85 -0.44 -5.78 -5.02
CA ARG A 85 -1.44 -5.60 -6.10
C ARG A 85 -2.67 -4.79 -5.67
N ASN A 86 -3.21 -5.10 -4.49
CA ASN A 86 -4.39 -4.41 -3.96
C ASN A 86 -4.02 -3.06 -3.35
N ALA A 87 -2.89 -2.93 -2.67
CA ALA A 87 -2.46 -1.67 -2.05
C ALA A 87 -2.22 -0.57 -3.09
N HIS A 88 -1.71 -0.95 -4.27
CA HIS A 88 -1.38 -0.01 -5.35
C HIS A 88 -2.41 -0.04 -6.48
N HIS A 89 -3.59 -0.63 -6.28
CA HIS A 89 -4.50 -0.99 -7.37
C HIS A 89 -4.92 0.19 -8.26
N TRP A 90 -5.05 1.39 -7.69
CA TRP A 90 -5.48 2.60 -8.38
C TRP A 90 -4.32 3.43 -8.95
N MET A 91 -3.09 3.16 -8.52
CA MET A 91 -1.93 3.97 -8.88
C MET A 91 -1.39 3.53 -10.25
N VAL A 92 -1.30 4.43 -11.22
CA VAL A 92 -0.57 4.14 -12.48
C VAL A 92 0.91 4.37 -12.20
N ILE A 93 1.66 3.27 -12.06
CA ILE A 93 3.09 3.27 -11.73
C ILE A 93 3.82 2.65 -12.91
N SER A 94 4.60 3.45 -13.62
CA SER A 94 5.48 2.97 -14.69
C SER A 94 6.71 2.25 -14.12
N ASP A 95 7.42 1.51 -14.97
CA ASP A 95 8.73 0.95 -14.61
C ASP A 95 9.70 2.04 -14.17
N GLU A 96 9.74 3.17 -14.89
CA GLU A 96 10.59 4.31 -14.55
C GLU A 96 10.28 4.88 -13.16
N LEU A 97 8.99 5.06 -12.83
CA LEU A 97 8.61 5.58 -11.52
C LEU A 97 8.92 4.59 -10.39
N PHE A 98 8.76 3.28 -10.66
CA PHE A 98 9.17 2.23 -9.74
C PHE A 98 10.69 2.27 -9.49
N ASP A 99 11.49 2.33 -10.56
CA ASP A 99 12.95 2.39 -10.48
C ASP A 99 13.42 3.66 -9.76
N TYR A 100 12.80 4.79 -10.05
CA TYR A 100 13.04 6.05 -9.37
C TYR A 100 12.82 5.93 -7.85
N ARG A 101 11.68 5.36 -7.45
CA ARG A 101 11.35 5.11 -6.05
C ARG A 101 12.34 4.16 -5.37
N GLU A 102 12.76 3.09 -6.05
CA GLU A 102 13.76 2.15 -5.53
C GLU A 102 15.15 2.79 -5.39
N ALA A 103 15.54 3.65 -6.32
CA ALA A 103 16.78 4.41 -6.24
C ALA A 103 16.77 5.38 -5.05
N LEU A 104 15.64 6.04 -4.80
CA LEU A 104 15.46 6.91 -3.64
C LEU A 104 15.60 6.13 -2.32
N LEU A 105 14.90 4.99 -2.19
CA LEU A 105 15.03 4.14 -0.99
C LEU A 105 16.47 3.63 -0.82
N SER A 106 17.13 3.23 -1.90
CA SER A 106 18.52 2.76 -1.86
C SER A 106 19.48 3.87 -1.43
N THR A 107 19.21 5.11 -1.82
CA THR A 107 19.98 6.28 -1.38
C THR A 107 19.83 6.49 0.12
N CYS A 108 18.59 6.52 0.64
CA CYS A 108 18.34 6.63 2.09
C CYS A 108 19.00 5.48 2.88
N ALA A 109 19.00 4.26 2.34
CA ALA A 109 19.65 3.12 2.98
C ALA A 109 21.18 3.30 3.06
N ARG A 110 21.82 3.79 2.00
CA ARG A 110 23.26 4.10 1.99
C ARG A 110 23.59 5.28 2.91
N ASP A 111 22.79 6.33 2.89
CA ASP A 111 22.96 7.50 3.75
C ASP A 111 22.89 7.13 5.24
N ALA A 112 22.08 6.12 5.57
CA ALA A 112 22.01 5.54 6.91
C ALA A 112 23.13 4.54 7.25
N GLY A 113 24.09 4.31 6.33
CA GLY A 113 25.25 3.44 6.53
C GLY A 113 24.99 1.94 6.31
N LEU A 114 23.88 1.56 5.67
CA LEU A 114 23.62 0.16 5.35
C LEU A 114 24.58 -0.33 4.26
N ASP A 115 25.28 -1.44 4.52
CA ASP A 115 26.21 -2.05 3.56
C ASP A 115 25.55 -2.36 2.20
N GLU A 116 26.28 -2.13 1.10
CA GLU A 116 25.74 -2.23 -0.26
C GLU A 116 25.17 -3.63 -0.57
N ARG A 117 25.69 -4.70 0.05
CA ARG A 117 25.12 -6.04 -0.12
C ARG A 117 23.67 -6.11 0.38
N TRP A 118 23.36 -5.40 1.47
CA TRP A 118 22.03 -5.34 2.07
C TRP A 118 21.13 -4.36 1.34
N VAL A 119 21.67 -3.27 0.79
CA VAL A 119 20.95 -2.39 -0.14
C VAL A 119 20.51 -3.18 -1.38
N ALA A 120 21.42 -3.96 -1.99
CA ALA A 120 21.09 -4.85 -3.09
C ALA A 120 20.04 -5.90 -2.71
N ARG A 121 20.11 -6.45 -1.49
CA ARG A 121 19.12 -7.38 -0.96
C ARG A 121 17.73 -6.75 -0.79
N LEU A 122 17.64 -5.51 -0.26
CA LEU A 122 16.38 -4.75 -0.17
C LEU A 122 15.75 -4.59 -1.56
N ARG A 123 16.55 -4.17 -2.55
CA ARG A 123 16.10 -4.02 -3.94
C ARG A 123 15.59 -5.33 -4.52
N ALA A 124 16.30 -6.44 -4.29
CA ALA A 124 15.87 -7.76 -4.73
C ALA A 124 14.51 -8.16 -4.15
N ILE A 125 14.24 -7.86 -2.87
CA ILE A 125 12.93 -8.08 -2.24
C ILE A 125 11.85 -7.24 -2.95
N SER A 126 12.09 -5.94 -3.16
CA SER A 126 11.14 -5.05 -3.86
C SER A 126 10.81 -5.55 -5.27
N GLU A 127 11.83 -5.99 -6.01
CA GLU A 127 11.72 -6.44 -7.40
C GLU A 127 10.75 -7.62 -7.54
N ARG A 128 10.65 -8.49 -6.53
CA ARG A 128 9.66 -9.59 -6.51
C ARG A 128 8.21 -9.12 -6.59
N PHE A 129 7.95 -7.86 -6.27
CA PHE A 129 6.62 -7.25 -6.28
C PHE A 129 6.38 -6.35 -7.50
N ARG A 130 7.37 -6.10 -8.37
CA ARG A 130 7.23 -5.22 -9.55
C ARG A 130 5.98 -5.53 -10.37
N LYS A 131 5.78 -6.80 -10.77
CA LYS A 131 4.62 -7.25 -11.57
C LYS A 131 3.26 -7.06 -10.89
N GLN A 132 3.23 -6.79 -9.59
CA GLN A 132 2.01 -6.48 -8.85
C GLN A 132 1.76 -4.98 -8.74
N ILE A 133 2.79 -4.16 -8.94
CA ILE A 133 2.77 -2.72 -8.69
C ILE A 133 2.72 -1.97 -10.02
N VAL A 134 3.63 -2.30 -10.95
CA VAL A 134 3.78 -1.66 -12.26
C VAL A 134 2.62 -2.03 -13.16
N LYS A 135 2.02 -1.00 -13.78
CA LYS A 135 0.88 -1.10 -14.70
C LYS A 135 0.65 0.24 -15.41
N ASP A 136 0.10 0.15 -16.61
CA ASP A 136 -0.29 1.26 -17.48
C ASP A 136 -1.67 1.85 -17.15
N ALA A 137 -2.52 1.08 -16.46
CA ALA A 137 -3.85 1.51 -16.04
C ALA A 137 -4.22 1.03 -14.62
N PRO A 138 -5.14 1.72 -13.93
CA PRO A 138 -5.72 1.22 -12.68
C PRO A 138 -6.33 -0.18 -12.86
N ILE A 139 -6.21 -1.01 -11.83
CA ILE A 139 -6.79 -2.35 -11.81
C ILE A 139 -7.78 -2.50 -10.65
N PRO A 140 -8.89 -3.23 -10.82
CA PRO A 140 -9.82 -3.49 -9.74
C PRO A 140 -9.14 -4.14 -8.53
N LYS A 141 -9.45 -3.61 -7.33
CA LYS A 141 -9.10 -4.27 -6.07
C LYS A 141 -9.89 -5.58 -5.98
N LYS A 142 -9.23 -6.67 -5.60
CA LYS A 142 -9.89 -7.98 -5.43
C LYS A 142 -10.11 -8.25 -3.94
N VAL A 143 -11.37 -8.33 -3.51
CA VAL A 143 -11.76 -8.67 -2.13
C VAL A 143 -12.61 -9.92 -2.16
N ARG A 144 -12.19 -10.98 -1.45
CA ARG A 144 -12.88 -12.28 -1.38
C ARG A 144 -13.28 -12.84 -2.77
N GLY A 145 -12.41 -12.68 -3.76
CA GLY A 145 -12.62 -13.16 -5.14
C GLY A 145 -13.47 -12.24 -6.02
N ARG A 146 -14.08 -11.19 -5.47
CA ARG A 146 -14.85 -10.18 -6.22
C ARG A 146 -13.97 -8.99 -6.57
N ALA A 147 -14.09 -8.52 -7.82
CA ALA A 147 -13.49 -7.27 -8.26
C ALA A 147 -14.39 -6.11 -7.80
N LEU A 148 -13.82 -5.14 -7.07
CA LEU A 148 -14.51 -3.92 -6.73
C LEU A 148 -14.43 -2.91 -7.90
N PRO A 149 -15.45 -2.08 -8.12
CA PRO A 149 -15.38 -1.02 -9.12
C PRO A 149 -14.18 -0.09 -8.87
N LEU A 150 -13.57 0.39 -9.94
CA LEU A 150 -12.43 1.31 -9.87
C LEU A 150 -12.85 2.73 -9.50
N GLU A 151 -14.04 3.12 -9.94
CA GLU A 151 -14.62 4.44 -9.81
C GLU A 151 -16.13 4.32 -9.63
N GLY A 152 -16.75 5.40 -9.17
CA GLY A 152 -18.19 5.51 -9.00
C GLY A 152 -18.62 5.60 -7.54
N TYR A 153 -19.94 5.62 -7.38
CA TYR A 153 -20.61 5.86 -6.12
C TYR A 153 -21.68 4.81 -5.87
N GLU A 154 -21.81 4.41 -4.62
CA GLU A 154 -22.88 3.55 -4.14
C GLU A 154 -23.62 4.25 -3.00
N ASP A 155 -24.89 3.86 -2.82
CA ASP A 155 -25.74 4.38 -1.76
C ASP A 155 -25.88 3.32 -0.66
N LEU A 156 -25.80 3.72 0.60
CA LEU A 156 -26.07 2.85 1.75
C LEU A 156 -26.75 3.64 2.88
N VAL A 157 -27.42 2.92 3.78
CA VAL A 157 -27.94 3.49 5.03
C VAL A 157 -26.93 3.25 6.14
N LEU A 158 -26.52 4.31 6.82
CA LEU A 158 -25.51 4.21 7.86
C LEU A 158 -26.02 3.42 9.07
N SER A 159 -25.26 2.39 9.47
CA SER A 159 -25.49 1.65 10.73
C SER A 159 -24.77 2.28 11.93
N ALA A 160 -23.90 3.26 11.68
CA ALA A 160 -23.15 4.03 12.67
C ALA A 160 -22.94 5.44 12.11
N GLY A 161 -23.02 6.47 12.96
CA GLY A 161 -22.85 7.86 12.55
C GLY A 161 -21.47 8.12 11.94
N ALA A 162 -21.39 9.10 11.05
CA ALA A 162 -20.18 9.49 10.33
C ALA A 162 -20.08 11.01 10.18
N LEU A 163 -19.00 11.50 9.59
CA LEU A 163 -18.89 12.88 9.13
C LEU A 163 -18.92 12.90 7.60
N CYS A 164 -19.54 13.93 7.02
CA CYS A 164 -19.50 14.15 5.59
C CYS A 164 -18.11 14.62 5.17
N ASP A 165 -17.46 13.92 4.24
CA ASP A 165 -16.10 14.26 3.76
C ASP A 165 -16.05 15.55 2.92
N ALA A 166 -17.20 16.13 2.56
CA ALA A 166 -17.28 17.40 1.84
C ALA A 166 -17.54 18.60 2.76
N CYS A 167 -18.55 18.53 3.64
CA CYS A 167 -18.94 19.66 4.48
C CYS A 167 -18.50 19.54 5.95
N GLY A 168 -17.97 18.39 6.37
CA GLY A 168 -17.54 18.13 7.75
C GLY A 168 -18.69 17.93 8.74
N GLU A 169 -19.94 18.08 8.32
CA GLU A 169 -21.11 17.96 9.18
C GLU A 169 -21.39 16.50 9.55
N PRO A 170 -21.98 16.24 10.74
CA PRO A 170 -22.44 14.92 11.15
C PRO A 170 -23.47 14.33 10.19
N ILE A 171 -23.39 13.02 10.01
CA ILE A 171 -24.39 12.19 9.35
C ILE A 171 -24.87 11.16 10.39
N GLU A 172 -26.17 11.11 10.61
CA GLU A 172 -26.75 10.32 11.70
C GLU A 172 -26.95 8.86 11.32
N VAL A 173 -27.12 8.01 12.34
CA VAL A 173 -27.51 6.61 12.13
C VAL A 173 -28.88 6.56 11.46
N GLY A 174 -29.00 5.75 10.40
CA GLY A 174 -30.24 5.64 9.62
C GLY A 174 -30.33 6.59 8.43
N ASP A 175 -29.41 7.55 8.29
CA ASP A 175 -29.34 8.41 7.11
C ASP A 175 -28.82 7.62 5.89
N ALA A 176 -29.40 7.94 4.73
CA ALA A 176 -28.86 7.50 3.45
C ALA A 176 -27.65 8.36 3.07
N VAL A 177 -26.55 7.69 2.73
CA VAL A 177 -25.32 8.31 2.24
C VAL A 177 -24.97 7.78 0.87
N ARG A 178 -24.30 8.63 0.11
CA ARG A 178 -23.58 8.23 -1.09
C ARG A 178 -22.10 8.17 -0.76
N TYR A 179 -21.43 7.08 -1.06
CA TYR A 179 -20.00 6.95 -0.82
C TYR A 179 -19.25 6.56 -2.09
N HIS A 180 -18.02 7.06 -2.22
CA HIS A 180 -17.15 6.73 -3.33
C HIS A 180 -16.56 5.33 -3.11
N VAL A 181 -16.80 4.40 -4.04
CA VAL A 181 -16.47 2.98 -3.89
C VAL A 181 -14.98 2.67 -3.72
N ARG A 182 -14.10 3.53 -4.27
CA ARG A 182 -12.65 3.45 -4.13
C ARG A 182 -12.11 4.12 -2.86
N THR A 183 -12.45 5.38 -2.60
CA THR A 183 -11.84 6.15 -1.50
C THR A 183 -12.54 5.90 -0.17
N GLY A 184 -13.79 5.44 -0.19
CA GLY A 184 -14.66 5.37 0.98
C GLY A 184 -15.18 6.73 1.43
N ALA A 185 -14.86 7.80 0.68
CA ALA A 185 -15.35 9.13 1.00
C ALA A 185 -16.87 9.13 0.99
N THR A 186 -17.46 9.54 2.10
CA THR A 186 -18.89 9.46 2.41
C THR A 186 -19.51 10.85 2.38
N TYR A 187 -20.60 11.00 1.64
CA TYR A 187 -21.26 12.27 1.39
C TYR A 187 -22.70 12.22 1.90
N CYS A 188 -23.10 13.25 2.65
CA CYS A 188 -24.50 13.44 3.05
C CYS A 188 -25.37 13.74 1.82
N ALA A 189 -26.69 13.64 1.95
CA ALA A 189 -27.64 13.87 0.85
C ALA A 189 -27.47 15.23 0.14
N ARG A 190 -26.96 16.26 0.85
CA ARG A 190 -26.69 17.59 0.28
C ARG A 190 -25.41 17.68 -0.55
N CYS A 191 -24.40 16.89 -0.19
CA CYS A 191 -23.08 16.91 -0.81
C CYS A 191 -22.87 15.75 -1.78
N ALA A 192 -23.79 14.79 -1.81
CA ALA A 192 -23.71 13.60 -2.65
C ALA A 192 -23.56 14.01 -4.13
N PRO A 193 -22.48 13.60 -4.81
CA PRO A 193 -22.33 13.87 -6.23
C PRO A 193 -23.46 13.20 -7.01
N THR A 194 -24.09 13.98 -7.89
CA THR A 194 -25.00 13.48 -8.90
C THR A 194 -24.20 12.62 -9.89
N GLN A 195 -24.75 11.50 -10.35
CA GLN A 195 -24.02 10.58 -11.23
C GLN A 195 -23.47 11.35 -12.43
N GLU A 196 -22.15 11.55 -12.52
CA GLU A 196 -21.55 11.98 -13.79
C GLU A 196 -21.70 10.83 -14.78
N ALA A 197 -22.35 11.11 -15.92
CA ALA A 197 -22.37 10.20 -17.05
C ALA A 197 -20.91 9.88 -17.45
N PRO A 198 -20.63 8.64 -17.91
CA PRO A 198 -19.27 8.26 -18.31
C PRO A 198 -18.76 9.25 -19.36
N ARG A 199 -17.66 9.95 -19.05
CA ARG A 199 -16.95 10.76 -20.04
C ARG A 199 -16.36 9.79 -21.08
N SER A 200 -16.82 9.94 -22.32
CA SER A 200 -16.44 9.20 -23.52
C SER A 200 -14.96 9.32 -23.85
#